data_AF-A0A965U383-F1
#
_entry.id   AF-A0A965U383-F1
#
_cell.length_a   1.000
_cell.length_b   1.000
_cell.length_c   1.000
_cell.angle_alpha   90.00
_cell.angle_beta   90.00
_cell.angle_gamma   90.00
#
_symmetry.space_group_name_H-M   'P 1'
#
loop_
_entity.id
_entity.type
_entity.pdbx_description
1 polymer ?
#
loop_
_entity_poly.entity_id
_entity_poly.type
_entity_poly.pdbx_seq_one_letter_code
_entity_poly.pdbx_strand_id
1 'polypeptide(L)'
;MQVKSCAFGPRMVLCIHQPVRSDAMLGMALEGGGARGAFHVGVMQACIEEGIQFDAIAGTSIGAVNAAMFAQGDFERCRELWLSLSSEDLFTEEEQKIINLFAERKLSVERIAFARNKLRDTLSAGGVDTSRVRAVFDANINPEKLLRSPVDFG
;
A
#
# COMPACT_ATOMS: atom_id res chain seq x y z
N MET A 1 16.08 -24.99 12.89
CA MET A 1 16.58 -26.38 12.88
C MET A 1 16.74 -26.82 11.43
N GLN A 2 17.98 -26.99 10.94
CA GLN A 2 18.20 -27.51 9.60
C GLN A 2 17.68 -28.95 9.52
N VAL A 3 16.88 -29.28 8.51
CA VAL A 3 16.81 -30.65 7.98
C VAL A 3 16.72 -30.60 6.46
N LYS A 4 17.85 -30.86 5.82
CA LYS A 4 17.87 -31.44 4.47
C LYS A 4 17.37 -32.87 4.58
N SER A 5 16.36 -33.25 3.80
CA SER A 5 16.30 -34.60 3.20
C SER A 5 15.21 -34.67 2.13
N CYS A 6 15.63 -34.85 0.87
CA CYS A 6 14.79 -35.50 -0.13
C CYS A 6 15.27 -36.95 -0.23
N ALA A 7 14.37 -37.90 0.06
CA ALA A 7 14.54 -39.30 -0.31
C ALA A 7 13.22 -39.81 -0.92
N PHE A 8 13.32 -40.29 -2.15
CA PHE A 8 12.24 -40.86 -2.96
C PHE A 8 11.81 -42.23 -2.41
N GLY A 9 10.51 -42.41 -2.17
CA GLY A 9 9.86 -43.68 -1.80
C GLY A 9 8.33 -43.52 -1.62
N PRO A 10 7.52 -44.60 -1.69
CA PRO A 10 6.10 -44.55 -2.06
C PRO A 10 5.13 -44.22 -0.91
N ARG A 11 5.56 -43.49 0.11
CA ARG A 11 4.67 -43.06 1.21
C ARG A 11 4.35 -41.58 1.08
N MET A 12 3.06 -41.33 0.85
CA MET A 12 2.38 -40.04 0.86
C MET A 12 3.00 -39.09 1.90
N VAL A 13 3.76 -38.10 1.44
CA VAL A 13 4.26 -37.03 2.29
C VAL A 13 3.18 -35.96 2.34
N LEU A 14 2.59 -35.79 3.52
CA LEU A 14 1.83 -34.58 3.84
C LEU A 14 2.81 -33.41 3.73
N CYS A 15 2.74 -32.65 2.64
CA CYS A 15 3.43 -31.37 2.51
C CYS A 15 2.83 -30.41 3.53
N ILE A 16 3.31 -30.47 4.77
CA ILE A 16 3.20 -29.35 5.69
C ILE A 16 4.04 -28.22 5.09
N HIS A 17 3.36 -27.23 4.52
CA HIS A 17 3.94 -25.94 4.13
C HIS A 17 4.38 -25.28 5.44
N GLN A 18 5.56 -25.65 5.95
CA GLN A 18 6.15 -25.00 7.10
C GLN A 18 6.54 -23.59 6.64
N PRO A 19 6.10 -22.52 7.33
CA PRO A 19 6.49 -21.18 6.96
C PRO A 19 8.01 -21.09 7.04
N VAL A 20 8.63 -20.68 5.93
CA VAL A 20 10.07 -20.41 5.87
C VAL A 20 10.35 -19.18 6.72
N ARG A 21 10.49 -19.35 8.03
CA ARG A 21 11.06 -18.31 8.88
C ARG A 21 12.56 -18.44 8.83
N SER A 22 13.21 -17.62 8.01
CA SER A 22 14.59 -17.25 8.28
C SER A 22 14.60 -16.49 9.61
N ASP A 23 15.62 -16.67 10.45
CA ASP A 23 15.85 -15.84 11.64
C ASP A 23 16.14 -14.35 11.30
N ALA A 24 15.99 -13.97 10.03
CA ALA A 24 16.13 -12.62 9.51
C ALA A 24 14.77 -11.91 9.47
N MET A 25 14.79 -10.64 9.90
CA MET A 25 13.65 -9.74 9.85
C MET A 25 13.16 -9.57 8.41
N LEU A 26 11.85 -9.74 8.17
CA LEU A 26 11.22 -9.58 6.87
C LEU A 26 10.46 -8.25 6.80
N GLY A 27 10.87 -7.38 5.89
CA GLY A 27 10.24 -6.08 5.64
C GLY A 27 9.43 -6.03 4.34
N MET A 28 8.34 -5.26 4.33
CA MET A 28 7.60 -4.90 3.12
C MET A 28 7.73 -3.39 2.84
N ALA A 29 8.03 -3.01 1.61
CA ALA A 29 8.09 -1.61 1.17
C ALA A 29 7.00 -1.35 0.12
N LEU A 30 6.10 -0.40 0.40
CA LEU A 30 4.97 -0.07 -0.45
C LEU A 30 5.20 1.26 -1.18
N GLU A 31 5.24 1.21 -2.51
CA GLU A 31 5.44 2.40 -3.33
C GLU A 31 4.23 3.35 -3.31
N GLY A 32 4.45 4.60 -3.73
CA GLY A 32 3.36 5.50 -4.09
C GLY A 32 2.75 5.12 -5.45
N GLY A 33 1.62 5.75 -5.81
CA GLY A 33 1.00 5.48 -7.13
C GLY A 33 -0.50 5.71 -7.22
N GLY A 34 -1.11 6.37 -6.23
CA GLY A 34 -2.55 6.65 -6.22
C GLY A 34 -3.39 5.38 -6.21
N ALA A 35 -4.34 5.27 -7.15
CA ALA A 35 -5.26 4.12 -7.23
C ALA A 35 -4.57 2.76 -7.42
N ARG A 36 -3.30 2.73 -7.85
CA ARG A 36 -2.51 1.49 -7.95
C ARG A 36 -2.24 0.84 -6.59
N GLY A 37 -2.50 1.52 -5.49
CA GLY A 37 -2.41 0.98 -4.13
C GLY A 37 -3.32 -0.24 -3.89
N ALA A 38 -4.39 -0.43 -4.67
CA ALA A 38 -5.20 -1.65 -4.65
C ALA A 38 -4.38 -2.92 -4.90
N PHE A 39 -3.30 -2.83 -5.68
CA PHE A 39 -2.39 -3.96 -5.92
C PHE A 39 -1.72 -4.43 -4.62
N HIS A 40 -1.37 -3.52 -3.70
CA HIS A 40 -0.77 -3.89 -2.41
C HIS A 40 -1.68 -4.81 -1.60
N VAL A 41 -3.00 -4.62 -1.67
CA VAL A 41 -3.98 -5.48 -0.99
C VAL A 41 -3.95 -6.90 -1.55
N GLY A 42 -3.88 -7.05 -2.87
CA GLY A 42 -3.76 -8.38 -3.50
C GLY A 42 -2.46 -9.09 -3.13
N VAL A 43 -1.35 -8.35 -3.06
CA VAL A 43 -0.06 -8.90 -2.59
C VAL A 43 -0.15 -9.33 -1.13
N MET A 44 -0.72 -8.48 -0.26
CA MET A 44 -0.87 -8.81 1.16
C MET A 44 -1.80 -10.01 1.38
N GLN A 45 -2.90 -10.12 0.63
CA GLN A 45 -3.79 -11.28 0.63
C GLN A 45 -3.01 -12.57 0.34
N ALA A 46 -2.23 -12.59 -0.74
CA ALA A 46 -1.43 -13.75 -1.12
C ALA A 46 -0.38 -14.08 -0.04
N CYS A 47 0.27 -13.08 0.56
CA CYS A 47 1.19 -13.29 1.67
C CYS A 47 0.51 -13.92 2.89
N ILE A 48 -0.69 -13.47 3.25
CA ILE A 48 -1.49 -14.04 4.34
C ILE A 48 -1.86 -15.49 4.05
N GLU A 49 -2.30 -15.79 2.83
CA GLU A 49 -2.67 -17.15 2.39
C GLU A 49 -1.47 -18.12 2.45
N GLU A 50 -0.27 -17.62 2.14
CA GLU A 50 0.98 -18.39 2.20
C GLU A 50 1.62 -18.39 3.61
N GLY A 51 0.98 -17.76 4.61
CA GLY A 51 1.49 -17.69 5.99
C GLY A 51 2.76 -16.86 6.15
N ILE A 52 3.02 -15.94 5.22
CA ILE A 52 4.13 -14.98 5.28
C ILE A 52 3.77 -13.88 6.27
N GLN A 53 4.66 -13.64 7.23
CA GLN A 53 4.50 -12.58 8.23
C GLN A 53 5.63 -11.58 8.10
N PHE A 54 5.29 -10.30 8.21
CA PHE A 54 6.24 -9.18 8.13
C PHE A 54 6.50 -8.63 9.51
N ASP A 55 7.77 -8.34 9.79
CA ASP A 55 8.21 -7.70 11.03
C ASP A 55 8.18 -6.17 10.90
N ALA A 56 8.27 -5.65 9.67
CA ALA A 56 8.22 -4.22 9.39
C ALA A 56 7.50 -3.93 8.05
N ILE A 57 6.74 -2.84 7.99
CA ILE A 57 6.10 -2.37 6.76
C ILE A 57 6.29 -0.87 6.64
N ALA A 58 6.88 -0.42 5.52
CA ALA A 58 7.08 0.98 5.23
C ALA A 58 6.35 1.40 3.95
N GLY A 59 5.96 2.67 3.84
CA GLY A 59 5.24 3.13 2.65
C GLY A 59 5.35 4.62 2.35
N THR A 60 5.14 4.98 1.08
CA THR A 60 5.11 6.39 0.63
C THR A 60 3.77 6.73 -0.02
N SER A 61 3.22 7.91 0.30
CA SER A 61 1.91 8.35 -0.22
C SER A 61 0.82 7.32 0.08
N ILE A 62 0.11 6.79 -0.93
CA ILE A 62 -0.88 5.74 -0.74
C ILE A 62 -0.29 4.46 -0.12
N GLY A 63 1.00 4.19 -0.38
CA GLY A 63 1.71 3.08 0.25
C GLY A 63 1.79 3.24 1.76
N ALA A 64 1.92 4.47 2.28
CA ALA A 64 1.98 4.73 3.72
C ALA A 64 0.64 4.41 4.41
N VAL A 65 -0.47 4.67 3.73
CA VAL A 65 -1.82 4.37 4.22
C VAL A 65 -2.02 2.88 4.36
N ASN A 66 -1.71 2.13 3.30
CA ASN A 66 -1.83 0.69 3.30
C ASN A 66 -0.84 0.07 4.31
N ALA A 67 0.39 0.60 4.40
CA ALA A 67 1.39 0.16 5.36
C ALA A 67 0.90 0.33 6.80
N ALA A 68 0.32 1.49 7.14
CA ALA A 68 -0.25 1.73 8.46
C ALA A 68 -1.39 0.75 8.78
N MET A 69 -2.32 0.56 7.84
CA MET A 69 -3.45 -0.37 8.01
C MET A 69 -2.99 -1.82 8.15
N PHE A 70 -2.00 -2.25 7.38
CA PHE A 70 -1.42 -3.59 7.49
C PHE A 70 -0.66 -3.78 8.80
N ALA A 71 0.19 -2.81 9.17
CA ALA A 71 0.96 -2.86 10.40
C ALA A 71 0.05 -2.90 11.62
N GLN A 72 -1.04 -2.13 11.68
CA GLN A 72 -2.01 -2.20 12.78
C GLN A 72 -2.94 -3.44 12.72
N GLY A 73 -2.76 -4.34 11.75
CA GLY A 73 -3.50 -5.61 11.64
C GLY A 73 -4.93 -5.47 11.11
N ASP A 74 -5.22 -4.46 10.29
CA ASP A 74 -6.53 -4.18 9.70
C ASP A 74 -6.57 -4.48 8.19
N PHE A 75 -6.07 -5.65 7.80
CA PHE A 75 -6.05 -6.08 6.40
C PHE A 75 -7.45 -6.09 5.76
N GLU A 76 -8.45 -6.71 6.40
CA GLU A 76 -9.83 -6.79 5.89
C GLU A 76 -10.44 -5.40 5.68
N ARG A 77 -10.20 -4.49 6.63
CA ARG A 77 -10.68 -3.11 6.51
C ARG A 77 -10.02 -2.39 5.34
N CYS A 78 -8.72 -2.59 5.14
CA CYS A 78 -7.99 -2.06 3.99
C CYS A 78 -8.57 -2.64 2.69
N ARG A 79 -8.86 -3.94 2.66
CA ARG A 79 -9.47 -4.60 1.50
C ARG A 79 -10.86 -4.05 1.19
N GLU A 80 -11.72 -3.86 2.18
CA GLU A 80 -13.04 -3.23 2.02
C GLU A 80 -12.93 -1.79 1.52
N LEU A 81 -12.00 -1.02 2.06
CA LEU A 81 -11.73 0.34 1.63
C LEU A 81 -11.44 0.36 0.13
N TRP A 82 -10.52 -0.48 -0.35
CA TRP A 82 -10.16 -0.53 -1.77
C TRP A 82 -11.24 -1.10 -2.70
N LEU A 83 -12.12 -1.97 -2.19
CA LEU A 83 -13.26 -2.49 -2.96
C LEU A 83 -14.43 -1.50 -3.04
N SER A 84 -14.51 -0.55 -2.12
CA SER A 84 -15.60 0.43 -2.04
C SER A 84 -15.21 1.82 -2.55
N LEU A 85 -13.91 2.12 -2.65
CA LEU A 85 -13.41 3.40 -3.12
C LEU A 85 -13.63 3.62 -4.61
N SER A 86 -14.17 4.78 -4.96
CA SER A 86 -14.17 5.32 -6.32
C SER A 86 -13.18 6.49 -6.44
N SER A 87 -12.86 6.90 -7.68
CA SER A 87 -11.94 8.04 -7.90
C SER A 87 -12.57 9.37 -7.45
N GLU A 88 -13.90 9.43 -7.48
CA GLU A 88 -14.74 10.55 -7.12
C GLU A 88 -14.80 10.77 -5.60
N ASP A 89 -14.58 9.72 -4.81
CA ASP A 89 -14.50 9.80 -3.36
C ASP A 89 -13.22 10.49 -2.89
N LEU A 90 -12.12 10.26 -3.62
CA LEU A 90 -10.79 10.74 -3.25
C LEU A 90 -10.41 12.07 -3.87
N PHE A 91 -10.83 12.33 -5.12
CA PHE A 91 -10.31 13.44 -5.91
C PHE A 91 -11.45 14.19 -6.62
N THR A 92 -11.34 15.51 -6.63
CA THR A 92 -12.15 16.38 -7.48
C THR A 92 -11.84 16.18 -8.96
N GLU A 93 -12.75 16.57 -9.86
CA GLU A 93 -12.52 16.48 -11.31
C GLU A 93 -11.25 17.22 -11.77
N GLU A 94 -10.90 18.31 -11.10
CA GLU A 94 -9.68 19.07 -11.39
C GLU A 94 -8.42 18.30 -11.00
N GLU A 95 -8.43 17.64 -9.84
CA GLU A 95 -7.32 16.81 -9.37
C GLU A 95 -7.16 15.54 -10.22
N GLN A 96 -8.26 14.93 -10.65
CA GLN A 96 -8.21 13.77 -11.55
C GLN A 96 -7.54 14.11 -12.89
N LYS A 97 -7.81 15.29 -13.46
CA LYS A 97 -7.13 15.77 -14.68
C LYS A 97 -5.61 15.87 -14.48
N ILE A 98 -5.18 16.33 -13.30
CA ILE A 98 -3.76 16.44 -12.94
C ILE A 98 -3.15 15.04 -12.77
N ILE A 99 -3.81 14.13 -12.06
CA ILE A 99 -3.37 12.75 -11.87
C ILE A 99 -3.21 12.03 -13.22
N ASN A 100 -4.18 12.18 -14.12
CA ASN A 100 -4.13 11.59 -15.47
C ASN A 100 -2.97 12.15 -16.31
N LEU A 101 -2.64 13.43 -16.16
CA LEU A 101 -1.47 14.03 -16.81
C LEU A 101 -0.16 13.36 -16.35
N PHE A 102 -0.03 13.03 -15.06
CA PHE A 102 1.13 12.33 -14.53
C PHE A 102 1.13 10.83 -14.87
N ALA A 103 -0.03 10.19 -14.94
CA ALA A 103 -0.16 8.76 -15.22
C ALA A 103 0.23 8.39 -16.66
N GLU A 104 -0.06 9.25 -17.63
CA GLU A 104 0.12 8.93 -19.05
C GLU A 104 1.58 8.97 -19.55
N ARG A 105 2.56 9.38 -18.73
CA ARG A 105 4.02 9.44 -19.05
C ARG A 105 4.40 10.12 -20.39
N LYS A 106 3.48 10.80 -21.07
CA LYS A 106 3.74 11.57 -22.29
C LYS A 106 4.16 12.98 -21.92
N LEU A 107 5.45 13.27 -22.07
CA LEU A 107 6.05 14.58 -21.85
C LEU A 107 5.96 15.42 -23.15
N SER A 108 4.91 16.24 -23.28
CA SER A 108 4.86 17.32 -24.29
C SER A 108 5.20 18.67 -23.66
N VAL A 109 5.69 19.61 -24.46
CA VAL A 109 6.02 20.96 -24.00
C VAL A 109 4.78 21.68 -23.46
N GLU A 110 3.59 21.48 -24.04
CA GLU A 110 2.36 22.06 -23.49
C GLU A 110 1.99 21.46 -22.14
N ARG A 111 2.20 20.15 -21.94
CA ARG A 111 1.95 19.47 -20.66
C ARG A 111 2.90 19.94 -19.56
N ILE A 112 4.17 20.17 -19.89
CA ILE A 112 5.15 20.72 -18.94
C ILE A 112 4.77 22.15 -18.56
N ALA A 113 4.37 22.99 -19.52
CA ALA A 113 3.92 24.35 -19.25
C ALA A 113 2.64 24.38 -18.40
N PHE A 114 1.68 23.50 -18.71
CA PHE A 114 0.45 23.33 -17.94
C PHE A 114 0.75 22.85 -16.52
N ALA A 115 1.55 21.80 -16.34
CA ALA A 115 1.95 21.29 -15.03
C ALA A 115 2.67 22.36 -14.20
N ARG A 116 3.57 23.15 -14.81
CA ARG A 116 4.28 24.24 -14.14
C ARG A 116 3.33 25.34 -13.66
N ASN A 117 2.42 25.78 -14.52
CA ASN A 117 1.47 26.84 -14.17
C ASN A 117 0.50 26.34 -13.09
N LYS A 118 -0.03 25.13 -13.23
CA LYS A 118 -0.94 24.53 -12.25
C LYS A 118 -0.24 24.29 -10.90
N LEU A 119 1.02 23.81 -10.90
CA LEU A 119 1.83 23.68 -9.69
C LEU A 119 2.05 25.03 -9.00
N ARG A 120 2.34 26.09 -9.77
CA ARG A 120 2.46 27.45 -9.23
C ARG A 120 1.16 27.92 -8.61
N ASP A 121 0.02 27.66 -9.24
CA ASP A 121 -1.29 28.04 -8.74
C ASP A 121 -1.63 27.28 -7.45
N THR A 122 -1.37 25.97 -7.41
CA THR A 122 -1.54 25.14 -6.20
C THR A 122 -0.64 25.62 -5.05
N LEU A 123 0.63 25.95 -5.32
CA LEU A 123 1.52 26.51 -4.31
C LEU A 123 1.03 27.89 -3.82
N SER A 124 0.51 28.71 -4.73
CA SER A 124 -0.05 30.02 -4.40
C SER A 124 -1.37 29.92 -3.62
N ALA A 125 -2.11 28.83 -3.80
CA ALA A 125 -3.33 28.51 -3.05
C ALA A 125 -3.05 27.79 -1.71
N GLY A 126 -1.79 27.58 -1.33
CA GLY A 126 -1.41 26.94 -0.06
C GLY A 126 -1.34 25.41 -0.10
N GLY A 127 -1.46 24.79 -1.27
CA GLY A 127 -1.36 23.34 -1.47
C GLY A 127 -2.57 22.74 -2.19
N VAL A 128 -2.55 21.41 -2.33
CA VAL A 128 -3.71 20.63 -2.78
C VAL A 128 -4.66 20.44 -1.60
N ASP A 129 -5.97 20.52 -1.83
CA ASP A 129 -6.94 20.19 -0.78
C ASP A 129 -6.81 18.70 -0.43
N THR A 130 -6.39 18.42 0.79
CA THR A 130 -6.16 17.04 1.26
C THR A 130 -7.29 16.56 2.17
N SER A 131 -8.35 17.35 2.36
CA SER A 131 -9.42 17.06 3.32
C SER A 131 -10.09 15.71 3.10
N ARG A 132 -10.38 15.34 1.85
CA ARG A 132 -10.97 14.03 1.49
C ARG A 132 -10.05 12.87 1.82
N VAL A 133 -8.78 12.96 1.44
CA VAL A 133 -7.76 11.95 1.72
C VAL A 133 -7.53 11.83 3.23
N ARG A 134 -7.50 12.95 3.95
CA ARG A 134 -7.34 12.97 5.40
C ARG A 134 -8.51 12.34 6.13
N ALA A 135 -9.74 12.57 5.68
CA ALA A 135 -10.92 11.90 6.22
C ALA A 135 -10.84 10.37 6.09
N VAL A 136 -10.31 9.88 4.95
CA VAL A 136 -10.05 8.45 4.78
C VAL A 136 -9.00 7.95 5.77
N PHE A 137 -7.95 8.73 6.08
CA PHE A 137 -6.92 8.31 7.02
C PHE A 137 -7.47 8.27 8.45
N ASP A 138 -8.14 9.33 8.88
CA ASP A 138 -8.70 9.45 10.23
C ASP A 138 -9.75 8.36 10.50
N ALA A 139 -10.47 7.92 9.46
CA ALA A 139 -11.46 6.84 9.58
C ALA A 139 -10.87 5.42 9.62
N ASN A 140 -9.61 5.23 9.22
CA ASN A 140 -9.05 3.89 9.00
C ASN A 140 -7.74 3.62 9.75
N ILE A 141 -7.01 4.65 10.18
CA ILE A 141 -5.74 4.52 10.92
C ILE A 141 -5.99 4.86 12.38
N ASN A 142 -5.64 3.93 13.27
CA ASN A 142 -5.70 4.15 14.71
C ASN A 142 -4.27 4.28 15.26
N PRO A 143 -3.82 5.49 15.64
CA PRO A 143 -2.45 5.72 16.08
C PRO A 143 -2.03 4.85 17.28
N GLU A 144 -2.93 4.66 18.25
CA GLU A 144 -2.64 3.82 19.43
C GLU A 144 -2.49 2.35 19.05
N LYS A 145 -3.30 1.86 18.11
CA LYS A 145 -3.21 0.49 17.61
C LYS A 145 -1.92 0.28 16.82
N LEU A 146 -1.56 1.24 15.98
CA LEU A 146 -0.34 1.22 15.18
C LEU A 146 0.91 1.22 16.05
N LEU A 147 0.98 2.12 17.05
CA LEU A 147 2.13 2.23 17.97
C LEU A 147 2.31 1.01 18.89
N ARG A 148 1.25 0.24 19.14
CA ARG A 148 1.29 -1.00 19.93
C ARG A 148 1.45 -2.25 19.07
N SER A 149 1.50 -2.10 17.75
CA SER A 149 1.63 -3.22 16.85
C SER A 149 2.94 -3.97 17.07
N PRO A 150 2.96 -5.32 16.97
CA PRO A 150 4.20 -6.08 16.87
C PRO A 150 4.93 -5.88 15.53
N VAL A 151 4.30 -5.22 14.55
CA VAL A 151 4.87 -4.91 13.23
C VAL A 151 5.34 -3.46 13.23
N ASP A 152 6.62 -3.24 12.92
CA ASP A 152 7.21 -1.91 12.83
C ASP A 152 6.67 -1.14 11.61
N PHE A 153 6.55 0.18 11.72
CA PHE A 153 5.95 1.04 10.70
C PHE A 153 6.85 2.23 10.35
N GLY A 154 7.05 2.49 9.06
CA GLY A 154 7.94 3.54 8.53
C GLY A 154 7.44 4.31 7.32
#